data_AF-A0A061DEP4-F1
#
_entry.id   AF-A0A061DEP4-F1
#
_cell.length_a   1.000
_cell.length_b   1.000
_cell.length_c   1.000
_cell.angle_alpha   90.00
_cell.angle_beta   90.00
_cell.angle_gamma   90.00
#
_symmetry.space_group_name_H-M   'P 1'
#
loop_
_entity.id
_entity.type
_entity.pdbx_description
1 polymer ?
#
loop_
_entity_poly.entity_id
_entity_poly.type
_entity_poly.pdbx_seq_one_letter_code
_entity_poly.pdbx_strand_id
1 'polypeptide(L)'
;MAVSAAENEQNYQAVSDSTGCNSHAKHNEDENYDEDENYDEDENYEDGNYDEDGNEGMLMDISEMKATLKDMREMMASLKDNREMKEIAETMKSLVDLLQRGALHKDVVVPCELKTPHSDGGTATSPSGGGQQQLCSAPPQSQDASSQAQSLNIPETCVVKKSPNLTAHQRVVYNSLTNVPRNFKEAVDWLIAVRGDDAERNLATLGAAIYDLYVHMSGRSTEWSNLDKAIRFSIDFLEQEKLNKHVFVNMILFLLDQRLLVTPNILTTTVVSEDDTENEKYLQTKGLTADTIAEKLCYVVDACAKFLGRIKNRSHYKSAYSPQATWDASFSAHPENGAVIFVGMAPMLVASLLSLKSASSAPKSRFQSLIAYKRMQELIEALGYVEPQRRTGMTASYVGRALGGFRYETIYFIFNLAGFWAFY
;
A
#
# COMPACT_ATOMS: atom_id res chain seq x y z
N MET A 1 -12.69 -23.56 -67.73
CA MET A 1 -11.36 -23.99 -67.24
C MET A 1 -11.43 -23.91 -65.72
N ALA A 2 -11.83 -24.97 -64.99
CA ALA A 2 -11.02 -26.11 -64.51
C ALA A 2 -9.90 -25.64 -63.54
N VAL A 3 -9.99 -25.81 -62.21
CA VAL A 3 -9.76 -26.99 -61.31
C VAL A 3 -8.30 -27.49 -61.27
N SER A 4 -7.73 -27.56 -60.05
CA SER A 4 -6.74 -28.53 -59.45
C SER A 4 -5.68 -27.78 -58.60
N ALA A 5 -5.38 -28.04 -57.32
CA ALA A 5 -5.10 -29.27 -56.54
C ALA A 5 -3.77 -29.97 -56.90
N ALA A 6 -2.80 -29.98 -55.96
CA ALA A 6 -1.72 -30.97 -55.73
C ALA A 6 -0.94 -30.50 -54.47
N GLU A 7 -1.02 -31.16 -53.32
CA GLU A 7 -0.30 -32.38 -52.90
C GLU A 7 1.22 -32.23 -52.87
N ASN A 8 1.81 -32.34 -51.68
CA ASN A 8 3.17 -32.83 -51.53
C ASN A 8 3.32 -33.62 -50.22
N GLU A 9 3.41 -34.93 -50.37
CA GLU A 9 3.55 -35.97 -49.35
C GLU A 9 4.82 -36.76 -49.71
N GLN A 10 5.85 -36.77 -48.86
CA GLN A 10 6.94 -37.77 -48.82
C GLN A 10 7.44 -37.81 -47.37
N ASN A 11 7.02 -38.75 -46.53
CA ASN A 11 7.41 -40.17 -46.44
C ASN A 11 8.90 -40.39 -46.08
N TYR A 12 9.17 -40.72 -44.82
CA TYR A 12 10.31 -41.53 -44.40
C TYR A 12 9.85 -42.54 -43.35
N GLN A 13 9.82 -43.81 -43.76
CA GLN A 13 9.58 -44.99 -42.94
C GLN A 13 10.87 -45.46 -42.24
N ALA A 14 10.62 -46.22 -41.17
CA ALA A 14 11.49 -46.77 -40.14
C ALA A 14 12.42 -47.93 -40.57
N VAL A 15 13.47 -48.16 -39.76
CA VAL A 15 14.17 -49.43 -39.46
C VAL A 15 14.89 -49.20 -38.10
N SER A 16 14.36 -49.62 -36.94
CA SER A 16 14.39 -50.95 -36.28
C SER A 16 15.73 -51.38 -35.65
N ASP A 17 15.64 -51.61 -34.33
CA ASP A 17 16.21 -52.71 -33.54
C ASP A 17 17.47 -52.58 -32.66
N SER A 18 17.27 -53.08 -31.43
CA SER A 18 18.18 -53.89 -30.60
C SER A 18 19.33 -53.13 -29.92
N THR A 19 19.50 -53.09 -28.60
CA THR A 19 19.50 -54.13 -27.54
C THR A 19 19.65 -53.36 -26.22
N GLY A 20 18.90 -53.60 -25.13
CA GLY A 20 19.07 -54.73 -24.23
C GLY A 20 20.12 -54.44 -23.15
N CYS A 21 19.70 -54.05 -21.93
CA CYS A 21 20.36 -54.44 -20.68
C CYS A 21 19.46 -54.11 -19.48
N ASN A 22 18.96 -55.18 -18.89
CA ASN A 22 18.19 -55.25 -17.66
C ASN A 22 19.15 -55.77 -16.58
N SER A 23 19.20 -55.16 -15.40
CA SER A 23 19.66 -55.85 -14.19
C SER A 23 19.04 -55.22 -12.94
N HIS A 24 18.20 -56.04 -12.32
CA HIS A 24 17.66 -55.96 -10.97
C HIS A 24 18.68 -55.60 -9.88
N ALA A 25 18.21 -54.89 -8.86
CA ALA A 25 18.30 -55.36 -7.47
C ALA A 25 17.17 -54.74 -6.63
N LYS A 26 16.47 -55.63 -5.91
CA LYS A 26 15.45 -55.32 -4.89
C LYS A 26 16.15 -54.88 -3.60
N HIS A 27 15.53 -53.97 -2.86
CA HIS A 27 15.40 -54.11 -1.41
C HIS A 27 14.13 -53.37 -0.94
N ASN A 28 13.23 -54.13 -0.34
CA ASN A 28 12.21 -53.63 0.56
C ASN A 28 12.90 -53.24 1.87
N GLU A 29 12.42 -52.19 2.53
CA GLU A 29 12.13 -52.22 3.96
C GLU A 29 11.13 -51.11 4.28
N ASP A 30 10.13 -51.52 5.05
CA ASP A 30 9.01 -50.76 5.56
C ASP A 30 9.49 -49.77 6.63
N GLU A 31 9.08 -48.50 6.55
CA GLU A 31 9.04 -47.64 7.75
C GLU A 31 7.69 -46.91 7.83
N ASN A 32 6.97 -47.35 8.84
CA ASN A 32 5.69 -46.91 9.35
C ASN A 32 5.92 -45.65 10.20
N TYR A 33 5.30 -44.52 9.84
CA TYR A 33 5.25 -43.33 10.70
C TYR A 33 3.81 -43.14 11.17
N ASP A 34 3.49 -43.81 12.28
CA ASP A 34 2.44 -43.42 13.21
C ASP A 34 3.05 -42.41 14.18
N GLU A 35 2.71 -41.12 14.04
CA GLU A 35 2.92 -40.12 15.09
C GLU A 35 1.56 -39.68 15.63
N ASP A 36 1.18 -40.34 16.73
CA ASP A 36 0.15 -39.91 17.68
C ASP A 36 0.65 -38.66 18.43
N GLU A 37 0.12 -37.48 18.11
CA GLU A 37 0.22 -36.31 19.00
C GLU A 37 -1.03 -36.21 19.88
N ASN A 38 -0.93 -36.77 21.09
CA ASN A 38 -1.74 -36.45 22.25
C ASN A 38 -1.40 -35.02 22.70
N TYR A 39 -2.38 -34.11 22.68
CA TYR A 39 -2.31 -32.85 23.41
C TYR A 39 -2.99 -33.06 24.77
N ASP A 40 -2.18 -33.26 25.80
CA ASP A 40 -2.61 -33.17 27.19
C ASP A 40 -2.86 -31.70 27.55
N GLU A 41 -4.07 -31.45 28.06
CA GLU A 41 -4.47 -30.21 28.72
C GLU A 41 -3.78 -30.13 30.09
N ASP A 42 -2.91 -29.13 30.28
CA ASP A 42 -2.48 -28.72 31.61
C ASP A 42 -2.88 -27.27 31.89
N GLU A 43 -3.81 -27.15 32.83
CA GLU A 43 -4.24 -25.95 33.52
C GLU A 43 -3.11 -25.39 34.39
N ASN A 44 -2.87 -24.07 34.30
CA ASN A 44 -2.68 -23.13 35.43
C ASN A 44 -1.94 -21.88 34.95
N TYR A 45 -2.67 -20.76 34.85
CA TYR A 45 -2.05 -19.44 34.94
C TYR A 45 -2.77 -18.64 36.01
N GLU A 46 -1.99 -18.30 37.04
CA GLU A 46 -2.36 -17.51 38.19
C GLU A 46 -2.79 -16.09 37.81
N ASP A 47 -3.77 -15.61 38.56
CA ASP A 47 -4.43 -14.32 38.53
C ASP A 47 -3.46 -13.18 38.89
N GLY A 48 -3.10 -12.37 37.90
CA GLY A 48 -2.28 -11.17 38.05
C GLY A 48 -3.12 -9.92 37.91
N ASN A 49 -3.46 -9.32 39.06
CA ASN A 49 -4.08 -8.00 39.20
C ASN A 49 -3.22 -6.94 38.49
N TYR A 50 -3.77 -6.25 37.49
CA TYR A 50 -3.16 -5.07 36.88
C TYR A 50 -4.10 -3.87 37.00
N ASP A 51 -3.53 -2.80 37.54
CA ASP A 51 -4.17 -1.54 37.88
C ASP A 51 -4.78 -0.84 36.65
N GLU A 52 -6.04 -0.45 36.79
CA GLU A 52 -6.81 0.39 35.87
C GLU A 52 -6.41 1.86 36.03
N ASP A 53 -5.36 2.33 35.36
CA ASP A 53 -5.15 3.77 35.17
C ASP A 53 -4.37 4.02 33.87
N GLY A 54 -5.09 4.38 32.80
CA GLY A 54 -4.45 4.86 31.56
C GLY A 54 -5.18 4.68 30.23
N ASN A 55 -6.52 4.64 30.19
CA ASN A 55 -7.26 4.37 28.93
C ASN A 55 -8.16 5.52 28.42
N GLU A 56 -7.82 6.77 28.73
CA GLU A 56 -8.61 7.93 28.28
C GLU A 56 -8.32 8.35 26.82
N GLY A 57 -7.21 7.91 26.24
CA GLY A 57 -6.83 8.21 24.85
C GLY A 57 -7.49 7.35 23.76
N MET A 58 -8.02 6.16 24.11
CA MET A 58 -8.56 5.19 23.13
C MET A 58 -10.06 5.39 22.84
N LEU A 59 -10.78 6.09 23.71
CA LEU A 59 -12.23 6.33 23.60
C LEU A 59 -12.58 7.45 22.60
N MET A 60 -11.69 8.43 22.40
CA MET A 60 -11.89 9.49 21.40
C MET A 60 -12.00 8.94 19.97
N ASP A 61 -11.17 7.95 19.64
CA ASP A 61 -11.05 7.38 18.28
C ASP A 61 -12.33 6.64 17.84
N ILE A 62 -13.02 5.96 18.77
CA ILE A 62 -14.27 5.25 18.49
C ILE A 62 -15.42 6.24 18.25
N SER A 63 -15.44 7.35 18.98
CA SER A 63 -16.50 8.35 18.86
C SER A 63 -16.42 9.10 17.52
N GLU A 64 -15.20 9.37 17.05
CA GLU A 64 -14.94 10.04 15.79
C GLU A 64 -15.15 9.11 14.58
N MET A 65 -14.79 7.83 14.72
CA MET A 65 -15.13 6.80 13.74
C MET A 65 -16.65 6.62 13.63
N LYS A 66 -17.39 6.69 14.75
CA LYS A 66 -18.87 6.65 14.75
C LYS A 66 -19.47 7.89 14.06
N ALA A 67 -18.90 9.07 14.27
CA ALA A 67 -19.34 10.31 13.60
C ALA A 67 -19.11 10.21 12.09
N THR A 68 -17.90 9.82 11.66
CA THR A 68 -17.57 9.67 10.24
C THR A 68 -18.48 8.62 9.56
N LEU A 69 -18.71 7.48 10.20
CA LEU A 69 -19.62 6.44 9.68
C LEU A 69 -21.09 6.88 9.68
N LYS A 70 -21.48 7.76 10.61
CA LYS A 70 -22.81 8.36 10.64
C LYS A 70 -22.99 9.35 9.48
N ASP A 71 -22.00 10.20 9.22
CA ASP A 71 -22.04 11.14 8.09
C ASP A 71 -22.05 10.40 6.76
N MET A 72 -21.25 9.34 6.61
CA MET A 72 -21.33 8.46 5.44
C MET A 72 -22.69 7.78 5.31
N ARG A 73 -23.30 7.34 6.42
CA ARG A 73 -24.65 6.77 6.42
C ARG A 73 -25.70 7.78 6.00
N GLU A 74 -25.63 9.02 6.47
CA GLU A 74 -26.57 10.11 6.13
C GLU A 74 -26.40 10.54 4.67
N MET A 75 -25.15 10.67 4.20
CA MET A 75 -24.83 10.90 2.80
C MET A 75 -25.39 9.79 1.91
N MET A 76 -25.21 8.52 2.27
CA MET A 76 -25.78 7.39 1.51
C MET A 76 -27.31 7.31 1.61
N ALA A 77 -27.91 7.71 2.74
CA ALA A 77 -29.36 7.77 2.89
C ALA A 77 -30.01 8.84 1.98
N SER A 78 -29.25 9.88 1.61
CA SER A 78 -29.68 10.90 0.64
C SER A 78 -29.68 10.38 -0.81
N LEU A 79 -28.90 9.35 -1.12
CA LEU A 79 -28.75 8.76 -2.47
C LEU A 79 -29.81 7.68 -2.78
N LYS A 80 -31.04 7.87 -2.32
CA LYS A 80 -32.08 6.86 -2.07
C LYS A 80 -32.59 6.05 -3.27
N ASP A 81 -32.06 6.22 -4.48
CA ASP A 81 -32.61 5.64 -5.71
C ASP A 81 -31.73 4.60 -6.41
N ASN A 82 -30.92 3.86 -5.65
CA ASN A 82 -30.28 2.66 -6.18
C ASN A 82 -30.40 1.45 -5.24
N ARG A 83 -30.99 0.37 -5.76
CA ARG A 83 -31.20 -0.91 -5.06
C ARG A 83 -29.89 -1.51 -4.53
N GLU A 84 -28.79 -1.27 -5.24
CA GLU A 84 -27.44 -1.71 -4.85
C GLU A 84 -26.89 -0.93 -3.63
N MET A 85 -27.28 0.33 -3.45
CA MET A 85 -26.86 1.11 -2.27
C MET A 85 -27.51 0.64 -0.97
N LYS A 86 -28.69 0.01 -1.04
CA LYS A 86 -29.34 -0.56 0.13
C LYS A 86 -28.53 -1.70 0.74
N GLU A 87 -27.94 -2.56 -0.10
CA GLU A 87 -27.09 -3.67 0.37
C GLU A 87 -25.77 -3.17 0.96
N ILE A 88 -25.20 -2.08 0.41
CA ILE A 88 -24.01 -1.41 0.94
C ILE A 88 -24.30 -0.79 2.32
N ALA A 89 -25.42 -0.09 2.46
CA ALA A 89 -25.83 0.52 3.73
C ALA A 89 -26.06 -0.53 4.83
N GLU A 90 -26.66 -1.68 4.49
CA GLU A 90 -26.83 -2.78 5.43
C GLU A 90 -25.49 -3.45 5.81
N THR A 91 -24.58 -3.59 4.85
CA THR A 91 -23.22 -4.11 5.11
C THR A 91 -22.42 -3.20 6.04
N MET A 92 -22.48 -1.88 5.83
CA MET A 92 -21.82 -0.91 6.71
C MET A 92 -22.46 -0.86 8.10
N LYS A 93 -23.78 -1.03 8.21
CA LYS A 93 -24.47 -1.18 9.50
C LYS A 93 -23.94 -2.41 10.27
N SER A 94 -23.73 -3.53 9.59
CA SER A 94 -23.16 -4.73 10.21
C SER A 94 -21.71 -4.55 10.66
N LEU A 95 -20.90 -3.78 9.92
CA LEU A 95 -19.53 -3.43 10.31
C LEU A 95 -19.49 -2.53 11.55
N VAL A 96 -20.39 -1.54 11.62
CA VAL A 96 -20.55 -0.68 12.81
C VAL A 96 -20.92 -1.52 14.03
N ASP A 97 -21.87 -2.46 13.90
CA ASP A 97 -22.29 -3.34 15.01
C ASP A 97 -21.15 -4.27 15.47
N LEU A 98 -20.30 -4.75 14.55
CA LEU A 98 -19.12 -5.56 14.88
C LEU A 98 -18.07 -4.76 15.66
N LEU A 99 -17.81 -3.52 15.25
CA LEU A 99 -16.89 -2.62 15.94
C LEU A 99 -17.41 -2.22 17.32
N GLN A 100 -18.73 -2.10 17.49
CA GLN A 100 -19.37 -1.83 18.77
C GLN A 100 -19.33 -3.02 19.75
N ARG A 101 -19.11 -4.25 19.27
CA ARG A 101 -19.12 -5.48 20.08
C ARG A 101 -17.76 -5.91 20.64
N GLY A 102 -16.69 -5.13 20.42
CA GLY A 102 -15.44 -5.23 21.18
C GLY A 102 -14.87 -6.64 21.35
N ALA A 103 -14.26 -7.20 20.30
CA ALA A 103 -13.48 -8.43 20.41
C ALA A 103 -12.23 -8.36 19.52
N LEU A 104 -11.13 -7.83 20.05
CA LEU A 104 -9.79 -8.03 19.48
C LEU A 104 -8.76 -8.13 20.62
N HIS A 105 -8.21 -9.34 20.77
CA HIS A 105 -7.10 -9.68 21.64
C HIS A 105 -5.82 -8.92 21.25
N LYS A 106 -5.05 -8.54 22.28
CA LYS A 106 -3.76 -7.86 22.18
C LYS A 106 -2.63 -8.89 22.02
N ASP A 107 -1.92 -8.83 20.90
CA ASP A 107 -0.54 -9.32 20.80
C ASP A 107 0.37 -8.16 20.39
N VAL A 108 1.42 -7.95 21.20
CA VAL A 108 2.42 -6.89 21.06
C VAL A 108 3.43 -7.30 19.99
N VAL A 109 3.55 -6.47 18.96
CA VAL A 109 4.63 -6.55 17.96
C VAL A 109 5.51 -5.34 18.19
N VAL A 110 6.80 -5.56 18.45
CA VAL A 110 7.79 -4.51 18.64
C VAL A 110 7.94 -3.69 17.34
N PRO A 111 7.64 -2.38 17.35
CA PRO A 111 7.86 -1.47 16.22
C PRO A 111 9.34 -1.23 15.90
N CYS A 112 9.61 -0.67 14.72
CA CYS A 112 10.90 -0.04 14.44
C CYS A 112 11.16 1.05 15.51
N GLU A 113 12.17 0.86 16.36
CA GLU A 113 12.58 1.88 17.32
C GLU A 113 13.26 3.04 16.57
N LEU A 114 12.54 4.17 16.46
CA LEU A 114 13.16 5.47 16.21
C LEU A 114 14.09 5.78 17.38
N LYS A 115 15.39 5.81 17.12
CA LYS A 115 16.36 6.21 18.14
C LYS A 115 16.30 7.73 18.24
N THR A 116 15.62 8.24 19.26
CA THR A 116 15.78 9.65 19.62
C THR A 116 17.24 9.89 20.04
N PRO A 117 17.90 10.94 19.52
CA PRO A 117 19.25 11.28 19.96
C PRO A 117 19.19 11.78 21.40
N HIS A 118 19.69 10.98 22.34
CA HIS A 118 19.89 11.39 23.72
C HIS A 118 21.05 12.39 23.80
N SER A 119 20.81 13.57 24.37
CA SER A 119 21.83 14.57 24.66
C SER A 119 22.54 14.23 25.97
N ASP A 120 23.45 13.27 25.95
CA ASP A 120 24.33 13.05 27.09
C ASP A 120 25.53 14.00 27.02
N GLY A 121 25.36 15.12 27.74
CA GLY A 121 26.43 16.02 28.11
C GLY A 121 27.40 15.31 29.06
N GLY A 122 28.52 14.83 28.50
CA GLY A 122 29.65 14.28 29.26
C GLY A 122 30.87 15.20 29.16
N THR A 123 31.02 16.07 30.15
CA THR A 123 32.26 16.82 30.42
C THR A 123 33.40 15.87 30.81
N ALA A 124 34.46 15.77 29.99
CA ALA A 124 35.75 15.27 30.44
C ALA A 124 36.93 15.89 29.66
N THR A 125 37.73 16.61 30.43
CA THR A 125 39.10 17.11 30.31
C THR A 125 40.04 16.59 29.22
N SER A 126 40.77 17.54 28.62
CA SER A 126 41.93 17.41 27.72
C SER A 126 43.12 16.64 28.31
N PRO A 127 44.11 16.26 27.47
CA PRO A 127 45.29 17.13 27.40
C PRO A 127 45.89 17.36 25.99
N SER A 128 46.28 18.62 25.78
CA SER A 128 47.52 19.14 25.20
C SER A 128 48.33 18.31 24.17
N GLY A 129 48.46 18.89 22.98
CA GLY A 129 49.46 18.62 21.94
C GLY A 129 48.94 19.20 20.62
N GLY A 130 49.31 20.38 20.15
CA GLY A 130 50.66 20.82 19.85
C GLY A 130 50.89 20.67 18.35
N GLY A 131 50.49 21.65 17.54
CA GLY A 131 50.70 21.62 16.09
C GLY A 131 49.98 22.73 15.33
N GLN A 132 50.58 23.92 15.31
CA GLN A 132 50.25 24.98 14.35
C GLN A 132 50.51 24.49 12.92
N GLN A 133 49.54 24.64 12.01
CA GLN A 133 49.77 25.22 10.68
C GLN A 133 48.50 25.92 10.20
N GLN A 134 48.71 27.19 9.82
CA GLN A 134 47.75 28.19 9.41
C GLN A 134 47.88 28.33 7.89
N LEU A 135 46.82 28.12 7.12
CA LEU A 135 46.72 28.62 5.76
C LEU A 135 45.26 28.94 5.44
N CYS A 136 45.03 30.23 5.23
CA CYS A 136 43.77 30.88 4.97
C CYS A 136 43.18 30.45 3.62
N SER A 137 41.86 30.23 3.57
CA SER A 137 41.09 30.34 2.33
C SER A 137 39.70 30.88 2.67
N ALA A 138 39.31 31.93 1.94
CA ALA A 138 38.12 32.73 2.13
C ALA A 138 36.81 31.94 1.90
N PRO A 139 35.68 32.34 2.52
CA PRO A 139 34.38 31.71 2.29
C PRO A 139 33.82 32.11 0.91
N PRO A 140 33.22 31.18 0.15
CA PRO A 140 32.45 31.54 -1.02
C PRO A 140 31.15 32.23 -0.60
N GLN A 141 30.86 33.33 -1.28
CA GLN A 141 29.62 34.10 -1.17
C GLN A 141 28.41 33.19 -1.41
N SER A 142 27.42 33.26 -0.52
CA SER A 142 26.10 32.71 -0.77
C SER A 142 25.46 33.47 -1.93
N GLN A 143 25.32 32.80 -3.07
CA GLN A 143 24.37 33.23 -4.08
C GLN A 143 23.01 32.74 -3.64
N ASP A 144 22.08 33.67 -3.48
CA ASP A 144 20.65 33.40 -3.34
C ASP A 144 20.18 32.53 -4.51
N ALA A 145 19.99 31.25 -4.23
CA ALA A 145 19.32 30.34 -5.15
C ALA A 145 17.83 30.66 -5.09
N SER A 146 17.39 31.48 -6.03
CA SER A 146 15.98 31.62 -6.39
C SER A 146 15.39 30.23 -6.66
N SER A 147 14.50 29.76 -5.77
CA SER A 147 13.74 28.52 -5.90
C SER A 147 12.83 28.55 -7.13
N GLN A 148 13.38 28.25 -8.31
CA GLN A 148 12.57 27.78 -9.43
C GLN A 148 12.24 26.32 -9.15
N ALA A 149 11.01 26.06 -8.70
CA ALA A 149 10.47 24.71 -8.59
C ALA A 149 10.63 24.00 -9.94
N GLN A 150 11.47 22.97 -9.97
CA GLN A 150 11.61 22.13 -11.16
C GLN A 150 10.30 21.35 -11.27
N SER A 151 9.44 21.73 -12.22
CA SER A 151 8.17 21.03 -12.43
C SER A 151 8.46 19.56 -12.67
N LEU A 152 7.91 18.69 -11.82
CA LEU A 152 7.96 17.25 -12.00
C LEU A 152 7.44 16.92 -13.40
N ASN A 153 8.34 16.56 -14.31
CA ASN A 153 7.97 15.98 -15.60
C ASN A 153 7.53 14.53 -15.34
N ILE A 154 6.34 14.34 -14.76
CA ILE A 154 5.69 13.03 -14.76
C ILE A 154 5.61 12.63 -16.24
N PRO A 155 6.31 11.57 -16.68
CA PRO A 155 6.39 11.26 -18.10
C PRO A 155 4.97 10.99 -18.64
N GLU A 156 4.44 11.93 -19.43
CA GLU A 156 3.14 11.78 -20.12
C GLU A 156 3.18 10.68 -21.19
N THR A 157 4.33 10.08 -21.44
CA THR A 157 4.59 9.06 -22.48
C THR A 157 3.98 7.68 -22.19
N CYS A 158 2.95 7.60 -21.36
CA CYS A 158 2.08 6.44 -21.29
C CYS A 158 0.62 6.87 -21.40
N VAL A 159 0.28 7.53 -22.51
CA VAL A 159 -1.09 7.49 -23.04
C VAL A 159 -1.39 6.04 -23.42
N VAL A 160 -1.73 5.24 -22.42
CA VAL A 160 -2.26 3.90 -22.61
C VAL A 160 -3.66 4.12 -23.16
N LYS A 161 -3.80 4.00 -24.48
CA LYS A 161 -5.11 3.74 -25.09
C LYS A 161 -5.79 2.68 -24.24
N LYS A 162 -6.98 2.97 -23.72
CA LYS A 162 -7.87 2.08 -22.94
C LYS A 162 -7.68 0.63 -23.39
N SER A 163 -6.75 -0.07 -22.75
CA SER A 163 -6.17 -1.28 -23.34
C SER A 163 -7.02 -2.45 -22.86
N PRO A 164 -7.75 -3.15 -23.74
CA PRO A 164 -8.76 -4.12 -23.32
C PRO A 164 -8.18 -5.38 -22.66
N ASN A 165 -6.85 -5.49 -22.53
CA ASN A 165 -6.22 -6.73 -22.14
C ASN A 165 -4.78 -6.47 -21.65
N LEU A 166 -4.60 -6.44 -20.34
CA LEU A 166 -3.31 -6.47 -19.63
C LEU A 166 -2.56 -7.82 -19.80
N THR A 167 -2.87 -8.58 -20.85
CA THR A 167 -2.31 -9.90 -21.17
C THR A 167 -1.07 -9.78 -22.06
N ALA A 168 0.00 -9.25 -21.46
CA ALA A 168 1.42 -9.45 -21.80
C ALA A 168 2.22 -8.28 -21.21
N HIS A 169 2.41 -8.29 -19.89
CA HIS A 169 3.31 -7.32 -19.25
C HIS A 169 4.75 -7.55 -19.74
N GLN A 170 5.20 -6.78 -20.73
CA GLN A 170 6.57 -6.29 -20.66
C GLN A 170 6.66 -5.57 -19.31
N ARG A 171 7.24 -6.27 -18.33
CA ARG A 171 7.44 -5.74 -16.98
C ARG A 171 8.43 -4.59 -17.13
N VAL A 172 7.91 -3.37 -17.20
CA VAL A 172 8.71 -2.17 -17.06
C VAL A 172 9.27 -2.23 -15.65
N VAL A 173 10.60 -2.32 -15.55
CA VAL A 173 11.30 -2.12 -14.29
C VAL A 173 11.63 -0.64 -14.23
N TYR A 174 11.09 0.06 -13.23
CA TYR A 174 11.32 1.47 -13.02
C TYR A 174 12.70 1.69 -12.40
N ASN A 175 13.43 2.67 -12.93
CA ASN A 175 14.76 3.06 -12.42
C ASN A 175 14.69 4.29 -11.50
N SER A 176 13.49 4.82 -11.26
CA SER A 176 13.25 6.00 -10.43
C SER A 176 11.95 5.81 -9.64
N LEU A 177 11.91 6.36 -8.43
CA LEU A 177 10.68 6.42 -7.63
C LEU A 177 9.72 7.51 -8.14
N THR A 178 10.16 8.39 -9.05
CA THR A 178 9.28 9.38 -9.69
C THR A 178 8.26 8.75 -10.65
N ASN A 179 8.43 7.46 -10.99
CA ASN A 179 7.44 6.72 -11.74
C ASN A 179 6.25 6.38 -10.84
N VAL A 180 5.05 6.81 -11.21
CA VAL A 180 3.83 6.57 -10.42
C VAL A 180 3.38 5.10 -10.56
N PRO A 181 3.09 4.39 -9.45
CA PRO A 181 2.51 3.06 -9.49
C PRO A 181 1.19 2.98 -10.24
N ARG A 182 0.99 1.91 -11.03
CA ARG A 182 -0.24 1.70 -11.84
C ARG A 182 -1.16 0.61 -11.32
N ASN A 183 -0.74 -0.10 -10.28
CA ASN A 183 -1.52 -1.14 -9.61
C ASN A 183 -1.01 -1.35 -8.19
N PHE A 184 -1.79 -2.08 -7.40
CA PHE A 184 -1.49 -2.31 -5.99
C PHE A 184 -0.13 -2.99 -5.76
N LYS A 185 0.27 -3.95 -6.61
CA LYS A 185 1.62 -4.56 -6.53
C LYS A 185 2.70 -3.50 -6.71
N GLU A 186 2.59 -2.63 -7.71
CA GLU A 186 3.56 -1.55 -7.95
C GLU A 186 3.60 -0.56 -6.78
N ALA A 187 2.46 -0.26 -6.15
CA ALA A 187 2.40 0.64 -4.99
C ALA A 187 3.11 0.02 -3.77
N VAL A 188 2.90 -1.29 -3.54
CA VAL A 188 3.65 -2.04 -2.51
C VAL A 188 5.15 -2.05 -2.82
N ASP A 189 5.54 -2.33 -4.06
CA ASP A 189 6.95 -2.31 -4.48
C ASP A 189 7.58 -0.91 -4.30
N TRP A 190 6.85 0.15 -4.63
CA TRP A 190 7.29 1.54 -4.45
C TRP A 190 7.54 1.86 -2.97
N LEU A 191 6.64 1.46 -2.07
CA LEU A 191 6.80 1.67 -0.63
C LEU A 191 8.03 0.95 -0.07
N ILE A 192 8.31 -0.27 -0.56
CA ILE A 192 9.52 -1.00 -0.18
C ILE A 192 10.78 -0.35 -0.74
N ALA A 193 10.72 0.23 -1.94
CA ALA A 193 11.85 0.93 -2.54
C ALA A 193 12.12 2.29 -1.87
N VAL A 194 11.07 3.04 -1.48
CA VAL A 194 11.16 4.26 -0.67
C VAL A 194 11.84 4.01 0.67
N ARG A 195 11.50 2.89 1.33
CA ARG A 195 12.17 2.47 2.57
C ARG A 195 13.69 2.46 2.36
N GLY A 196 14.16 1.82 1.29
CA GLY A 196 15.59 1.71 0.98
C GLY A 196 16.41 1.14 2.15
N ASP A 197 17.68 1.53 2.19
CA ASP A 197 18.62 1.11 3.25
C ASP A 197 18.49 1.98 4.53
N ASP A 198 18.06 3.24 4.39
CA ASP A 198 17.89 4.20 5.50
C ASP A 198 16.39 4.52 5.70
N ALA A 199 15.67 3.54 6.23
CA ALA A 199 14.22 3.61 6.40
C ALA A 199 13.79 4.79 7.28
N GLU A 200 14.51 5.05 8.36
CA GLU A 200 14.19 6.10 9.34
C GLU A 200 14.24 7.47 8.67
N ARG A 201 15.36 7.79 8.00
CA ARG A 201 15.53 9.08 7.33
C ARG A 201 14.56 9.25 6.15
N ASN A 202 14.41 8.23 5.31
CA ASN A 202 13.58 8.31 4.10
C ASN A 202 12.11 8.52 4.46
N LEU A 203 11.59 7.77 5.44
CA LEU A 203 10.19 7.88 5.86
C LEU A 203 9.92 9.11 6.71
N ALA A 204 10.90 9.58 7.51
CA ALA A 204 10.82 10.88 8.17
C ALA A 204 10.72 12.02 7.16
N THR A 205 11.56 12.00 6.11
CA THR A 205 11.54 13.03 5.06
C THR A 205 10.23 12.98 4.26
N LEU A 206 9.73 11.79 3.93
CA LEU A 206 8.43 11.63 3.28
C LEU A 206 7.28 12.13 4.18
N GLY A 207 7.31 11.80 5.47
CA GLY A 207 6.29 12.23 6.43
C GLY A 207 6.25 13.76 6.57
N ALA A 208 7.40 14.40 6.67
CA ALA A 208 7.52 15.86 6.67
C ALA A 208 6.99 16.48 5.37
N ALA A 209 7.34 15.91 4.21
CA ALA A 209 6.87 16.39 2.91
C ALA A 209 5.34 16.23 2.72
N ILE A 210 4.74 15.15 3.26
CA ILE A 210 3.29 14.97 3.26
C ILE A 210 2.61 16.00 4.16
N TYR A 211 3.14 16.21 5.37
CA TYR A 211 2.61 17.23 6.28
C TYR A 211 2.64 18.62 5.64
N ASP A 212 3.79 19.00 5.10
CA ASP A 212 4.01 20.28 4.40
C ASP A 212 3.12 20.45 3.16
N LEU A 213 2.91 19.37 2.38
CA LEU A 213 1.97 19.36 1.26
C LEU A 213 0.54 19.70 1.70
N TYR A 214 0.10 19.21 2.86
CA TYR A 214 -1.24 19.47 3.37
C TYR A 214 -1.39 20.83 4.05
N VAL A 215 -0.41 21.27 4.83
CA VAL A 215 -0.46 22.60 5.46
C VAL A 215 -0.53 23.68 4.39
N HIS A 216 0.31 23.60 3.36
CA HIS A 216 0.43 24.63 2.32
C HIS A 216 -0.31 24.28 1.02
N MET A 217 -1.37 23.49 1.12
CA MET A 217 -2.11 23.01 -0.06
C MET A 217 -2.67 24.18 -0.89
N SER A 218 -3.12 25.26 -0.26
CA SER A 218 -3.81 26.38 -0.92
C SER A 218 -2.92 27.14 -1.93
N GLY A 219 -1.59 27.14 -1.74
CA GLY A 219 -0.63 27.90 -2.56
C GLY A 219 0.05 27.11 -3.68
N ARG A 220 -0.14 25.79 -3.76
CA ARG A 220 0.73 24.86 -4.51
C ARG A 220 0.15 24.34 -5.83
N SER A 221 -0.15 25.26 -6.75
CA SER A 221 -0.82 24.94 -8.03
C SER A 221 -0.12 23.87 -8.88
N THR A 222 1.21 23.77 -8.83
CA THR A 222 1.97 22.78 -9.62
C THR A 222 1.84 21.39 -9.04
N GLU A 223 1.96 21.26 -7.72
CA GLU A 223 1.81 20.04 -6.96
C GLU A 223 0.40 19.48 -7.10
N TRP A 224 -0.63 20.35 -7.15
CA TRP A 224 -2.00 19.95 -7.49
C TRP A 224 -2.10 19.29 -8.85
N SER A 225 -1.53 19.90 -9.89
CA SER A 225 -1.55 19.29 -11.23
C SER A 225 -0.87 17.93 -11.24
N ASN A 226 0.25 17.79 -10.51
CA ASN A 226 0.95 16.52 -10.39
C ASN A 226 0.18 15.49 -9.57
N LEU A 227 -0.50 15.92 -8.50
CA LEU A 227 -1.35 15.08 -7.67
C LEU A 227 -2.56 14.58 -8.44
N ASP A 228 -3.22 15.42 -9.22
CA ASP A 228 -4.33 15.00 -10.08
C ASP A 228 -3.87 13.98 -11.12
N LYS A 229 -2.69 14.18 -11.71
CA LYS A 229 -2.06 13.18 -12.60
C LYS A 229 -1.80 11.86 -11.87
N ALA A 230 -1.28 11.90 -10.64
CA ALA A 230 -1.03 10.70 -9.84
C ALA A 230 -2.33 9.98 -9.47
N ILE A 231 -3.37 10.72 -9.07
CA ILE A 231 -4.70 10.20 -8.72
C ILE A 231 -5.37 9.51 -9.91
N ARG A 232 -5.20 10.02 -11.13
CA ARG A 232 -5.74 9.37 -12.34
C ARG A 232 -5.24 7.94 -12.50
N PHE A 233 -4.00 7.63 -12.13
CA PHE A 233 -3.52 6.23 -12.14
C PHE A 233 -4.27 5.35 -11.13
N SER A 234 -4.64 5.91 -9.97
CA SER A 234 -5.52 5.22 -9.01
C SER A 234 -6.91 4.98 -9.58
N ILE A 235 -7.51 5.98 -10.24
CA ILE A 235 -8.84 5.84 -10.88
C ILE A 235 -8.79 4.77 -11.98
N ASP A 236 -7.86 4.88 -12.94
CA ASP A 236 -7.70 3.96 -14.05
C ASP A 236 -7.52 2.50 -13.57
N PHE A 237 -6.79 2.31 -12.46
CA PHE A 237 -6.65 1.02 -11.82
C PHE A 237 -7.97 0.51 -11.21
N LEU A 238 -8.66 1.36 -10.45
CA LEU A 238 -9.89 0.98 -9.75
C LEU A 238 -11.06 0.74 -10.70
N GLU A 239 -11.09 1.39 -11.86
CA GLU A 239 -12.11 1.20 -12.91
C GLU A 239 -11.99 -0.14 -13.66
N GLN A 240 -10.91 -0.91 -13.45
CA GLN A 240 -10.75 -2.22 -14.07
C GLN A 240 -11.96 -3.12 -13.78
N GLU A 241 -12.45 -3.83 -14.79
CA GLU A 241 -13.66 -4.66 -14.70
C GLU A 241 -13.61 -5.74 -13.61
N LYS A 242 -12.40 -6.18 -13.24
CA LYS A 242 -12.17 -7.16 -12.17
C LYS A 242 -12.25 -6.53 -10.77
N LEU A 243 -12.10 -5.20 -10.65
CA LEU A 243 -12.05 -4.47 -9.39
C LEU A 243 -13.32 -3.66 -9.12
N ASN A 244 -13.90 -3.03 -10.15
CA ASN A 244 -15.09 -2.17 -10.01
C ASN A 244 -16.37 -2.88 -9.54
N LYS A 245 -16.35 -4.21 -9.40
CA LYS A 245 -17.45 -4.99 -8.82
C LYS A 245 -17.37 -5.07 -7.29
N HIS A 246 -16.29 -4.58 -6.69
CA HIS A 246 -16.09 -4.61 -5.24
C HIS A 246 -16.64 -3.35 -4.58
N VAL A 247 -17.41 -3.52 -3.49
CA VAL A 247 -18.06 -2.43 -2.75
C VAL A 247 -17.08 -1.33 -2.33
N PHE A 248 -15.90 -1.70 -1.82
CA PHE A 248 -14.89 -0.72 -1.39
C PHE A 248 -14.22 0.02 -2.54
N VAL A 249 -14.13 -0.61 -3.72
CA VAL A 249 -13.63 0.06 -4.93
C VAL A 249 -14.63 1.12 -5.39
N ASN A 250 -15.91 0.77 -5.47
CA ASN A 250 -16.97 1.73 -5.83
C ASN A 250 -17.11 2.84 -4.81
N MET A 251 -16.97 2.52 -3.52
CA MET A 251 -16.90 3.52 -2.48
C MET A 251 -15.79 4.51 -2.77
N ILE A 252 -14.53 4.08 -2.97
CA ILE A 252 -13.38 4.96 -3.25
C ILE A 252 -13.53 5.74 -4.56
N LEU A 253 -14.00 5.10 -5.64
CA LEU A 253 -14.28 5.77 -6.93
C LEU A 253 -15.30 6.90 -6.78
N PHE A 254 -16.38 6.68 -6.02
CA PHE A 254 -17.36 7.72 -5.76
C PHE A 254 -16.73 8.98 -5.12
N LEU A 255 -15.74 8.81 -4.23
CA LEU A 255 -15.10 9.92 -3.50
C LEU A 255 -14.13 10.68 -4.40
N LEU A 256 -13.41 9.92 -5.23
CA LEU A 256 -12.57 10.43 -6.29
C LEU A 256 -13.38 11.29 -7.27
N ASP A 257 -14.55 10.80 -7.70
CA ASP A 257 -15.44 11.52 -8.62
C ASP A 257 -15.98 12.80 -7.98
N GLN A 258 -16.44 12.75 -6.72
CA GLN A 258 -16.89 13.97 -6.01
C GLN A 258 -15.78 15.02 -5.96
N ARG A 259 -14.53 14.61 -5.66
CA ARG A 259 -13.39 15.52 -5.66
C ARG A 259 -13.13 16.14 -7.04
N LEU A 260 -13.17 15.33 -8.10
CA LEU A 260 -12.93 15.82 -9.46
C LEU A 260 -14.06 16.73 -9.98
N LEU A 261 -15.29 16.53 -9.51
CA LEU A 261 -16.42 17.42 -9.82
C LEU A 261 -16.29 18.78 -9.13
N VAL A 262 -15.64 18.83 -7.97
CA VAL A 262 -15.53 20.05 -7.15
C VAL A 262 -14.53 21.08 -7.72
N THR A 263 -13.62 20.75 -8.67
CA THR A 263 -12.78 21.82 -9.27
C THR A 263 -12.23 21.62 -10.68
N PRO A 264 -12.25 22.69 -11.52
CA PRO A 264 -11.17 23.71 -11.48
C PRO A 264 -11.59 25.18 -11.16
N ASN A 265 -12.84 25.59 -11.40
CA ASN A 265 -13.20 27.02 -11.38
C ASN A 265 -13.32 27.66 -9.99
N ILE A 266 -13.54 26.87 -8.93
CA ILE A 266 -13.71 27.40 -7.57
C ILE A 266 -12.34 27.74 -6.94
N LEU A 267 -11.35 26.86 -7.08
CA LEU A 267 -9.99 27.10 -6.55
C LEU A 267 -9.28 28.30 -7.20
N THR A 268 -9.59 28.64 -8.45
CA THR A 268 -8.96 29.79 -9.11
C THR A 268 -9.52 31.14 -8.67
N THR A 269 -10.75 31.17 -8.15
CA THR A 269 -11.40 32.42 -7.71
C THR A 269 -11.33 32.65 -6.21
N THR A 270 -11.13 31.61 -5.41
CA THR A 270 -10.85 31.74 -3.98
C THR A 270 -9.37 32.07 -3.81
N VAL A 271 -9.05 33.33 -4.13
CA VAL A 271 -7.82 34.04 -3.83
C VAL A 271 -7.37 33.70 -2.40
N VAL A 272 -6.21 33.05 -2.26
CA VAL A 272 -5.27 33.14 -1.13
C VAL A 272 -5.96 33.52 0.19
N SER A 273 -6.84 32.63 0.67
CA SER A 273 -7.48 32.79 1.97
C SER A 273 -6.44 32.54 3.07
N GLU A 274 -6.70 33.04 4.28
CA GLU A 274 -5.96 32.76 5.52
C GLU A 274 -5.98 31.26 5.94
N ASP A 275 -6.26 30.35 5.01
CA ASP A 275 -6.70 28.94 5.17
C ASP A 275 -5.59 27.93 5.48
N ASP A 276 -4.31 28.26 5.28
CA ASP A 276 -3.22 27.34 5.69
C ASP A 276 -3.33 27.01 7.19
N THR A 277 -3.85 27.96 7.99
CA THR A 277 -4.14 27.78 9.42
C THR A 277 -5.25 26.77 9.67
N GLU A 278 -6.26 26.67 8.79
CA GLU A 278 -7.37 25.72 8.95
C GLU A 278 -6.92 24.30 8.65
N ASN A 279 -6.12 24.10 7.60
CA ASN A 279 -5.52 22.81 7.26
C ASN A 279 -4.59 22.33 8.36
N GLU A 280 -3.73 23.21 8.86
CA GLU A 280 -2.84 22.90 9.98
C GLU A 280 -3.64 22.52 11.23
N LYS A 281 -4.68 23.29 11.57
CA LYS A 281 -5.56 23.00 12.70
C LYS A 281 -6.27 21.65 12.52
N TYR A 282 -6.75 21.33 11.31
CA TYR A 282 -7.33 20.02 11.02
C TYR A 282 -6.33 18.89 11.31
N LEU A 283 -5.11 18.98 10.76
CA LEU A 283 -4.06 17.99 11.00
C LEU A 283 -3.76 17.85 12.49
N GLN A 284 -3.63 18.97 13.21
CA GLN A 284 -3.40 18.98 14.66
C GLN A 284 -4.55 18.32 15.43
N THR A 285 -5.81 18.57 15.06
CA THR A 285 -6.97 17.92 15.71
C THR A 285 -7.00 16.41 15.48
N LYS A 286 -6.41 15.95 14.38
CA LYS A 286 -6.22 14.52 14.08
C LYS A 286 -4.94 13.93 14.67
N GLY A 287 -4.16 14.72 15.40
CA GLY A 287 -2.85 14.31 15.92
C GLY A 287 -1.84 14.00 14.81
N LEU A 288 -2.04 14.54 13.61
CA LEU A 288 -1.14 14.37 12.48
C LEU A 288 -0.09 15.48 12.51
N THR A 289 1.14 15.10 12.83
CA THR A 289 2.36 15.89 12.70
C THR A 289 3.28 15.20 11.71
N ALA A 290 4.36 15.85 11.27
CA ALA A 290 5.38 15.21 10.44
C ALA A 290 5.89 13.89 11.07
N ASP A 291 6.16 13.91 12.38
CA ASP A 291 6.68 12.75 13.11
C ASP A 291 5.64 11.63 13.23
N THR A 292 4.38 11.94 13.55
CA THR A 292 3.35 10.89 13.64
C THR A 292 3.01 10.33 12.27
N ILE A 293 3.04 11.14 11.21
CA ILE A 293 2.90 10.64 9.83
C ILE A 293 4.07 9.69 9.50
N ALA A 294 5.31 10.08 9.79
CA ALA A 294 6.48 9.24 9.56
C ALA A 294 6.41 7.90 10.31
N GLU A 295 6.05 7.92 11.60
CA GLU A 295 5.86 6.71 12.40
C GLU A 295 4.79 5.80 11.78
N LYS A 296 3.64 6.37 11.37
CA LYS A 296 2.57 5.60 10.74
C LYS A 296 2.96 5.05 9.37
N LEU A 297 3.77 5.78 8.59
CA LEU A 297 4.35 5.29 7.35
C LEU A 297 5.27 4.09 7.59
N CYS A 298 6.07 4.08 8.67
CA CYS A 298 6.86 2.90 9.05
C CYS A 298 5.98 1.66 9.24
N TYR A 299 4.84 1.78 9.93
CA TYR A 299 3.89 0.67 10.07
C TYR A 299 3.30 0.21 8.72
N VAL A 300 2.96 1.15 7.83
CA VAL A 300 2.45 0.83 6.49
C VAL A 300 3.49 0.03 5.70
N VAL A 301 4.74 0.50 5.67
CA VAL A 301 5.84 -0.13 4.93
C VAL A 301 6.18 -1.50 5.51
N ASP A 302 6.20 -1.65 6.83
CA ASP A 302 6.44 -2.95 7.47
C ASP A 302 5.29 -3.93 7.22
N ALA A 303 4.04 -3.46 7.21
CA ALA A 303 2.88 -4.26 6.84
C ALA A 303 2.96 -4.72 5.37
N CYS A 304 3.36 -3.82 4.46
CA CYS A 304 3.66 -4.13 3.06
C CYS A 304 4.74 -5.21 2.94
N ALA A 305 5.85 -5.08 3.66
CA ALA A 305 6.95 -6.04 3.64
C ALA A 305 6.52 -7.43 4.12
N LYS A 306 5.77 -7.49 5.24
CA LYS A 306 5.20 -8.72 5.81
C LYS A 306 4.21 -9.39 4.86
N PHE A 307 3.29 -8.60 4.31
CA PHE A 307 2.32 -9.07 3.32
C PHE A 307 3.04 -9.67 2.11
N LEU A 308 3.95 -8.89 1.51
CA LEU A 308 4.70 -9.31 0.34
C LEU A 308 5.53 -10.57 0.60
N GLY A 309 6.20 -10.66 1.76
CA GLY A 309 6.97 -11.84 2.17
C GLY A 309 6.14 -13.13 2.26
N ARG A 310 4.85 -13.00 2.58
CA ARG A 310 3.90 -14.11 2.65
C ARG A 310 3.33 -14.47 1.29
N ILE A 311 3.02 -13.52 0.43
CA ILE A 311 2.35 -13.83 -0.85
C ILE A 311 3.31 -14.09 -2.02
N LYS A 312 4.55 -13.58 -1.97
CA LYS A 312 5.49 -13.70 -3.08
C LYS A 312 6.06 -15.12 -3.21
N ASN A 313 6.28 -15.52 -4.45
CA ASN A 313 7.15 -16.64 -4.80
C ASN A 313 8.58 -16.12 -4.92
N ARG A 314 9.46 -16.55 -4.01
CA ARG A 314 10.82 -16.00 -3.89
C ARG A 314 11.64 -16.13 -5.18
N SER A 315 11.50 -17.22 -5.93
CA SER A 315 12.30 -17.44 -7.15
C SER A 315 11.76 -16.72 -8.39
N HIS A 316 10.51 -16.27 -8.37
CA HIS A 316 9.85 -15.73 -9.57
C HIS A 316 9.34 -14.28 -9.41
N TYR A 317 9.30 -13.78 -8.19
CA TYR A 317 8.90 -12.41 -7.91
C TYR A 317 9.90 -11.43 -8.51
N LYS A 318 9.40 -10.46 -9.27
CA LYS A 318 10.20 -9.33 -9.75
C LYS A 318 9.54 -8.04 -9.24
N SER A 319 10.31 -7.25 -8.48
CA SER A 319 9.85 -5.92 -8.09
C SER A 319 9.65 -5.05 -9.33
N ALA A 320 8.67 -4.15 -9.27
CA ALA A 320 8.47 -3.14 -10.30
C ALA A 320 9.56 -2.06 -10.26
N TYR A 321 10.28 -1.90 -9.14
CA TYR A 321 11.33 -0.92 -8.99
C TYR A 321 12.68 -1.62 -8.88
N SER A 322 13.65 -1.12 -9.64
CA SER A 322 15.02 -1.60 -9.59
C SER A 322 15.73 -1.13 -8.31
N PRO A 323 16.86 -1.76 -7.95
CA PRO A 323 17.71 -1.25 -6.87
C PRO A 323 18.22 0.19 -7.07
N GLN A 324 18.18 0.72 -8.30
CA GLN A 324 18.55 2.11 -8.60
C GLN A 324 17.46 3.12 -8.22
N ALA A 325 16.20 2.68 -8.11
CA ALA A 325 15.08 3.52 -7.70
C ALA A 325 15.11 3.76 -6.19
N THR A 326 16.05 4.58 -5.75
CA THR A 326 16.26 4.94 -4.34
C THR A 326 15.65 6.30 -4.03
N TRP A 327 15.39 6.55 -2.74
CA TRP A 327 14.98 7.86 -2.25
C TRP A 327 16.00 8.93 -2.67
N ASP A 328 17.28 8.69 -2.43
CA ASP A 328 18.32 9.67 -2.69
C ASP A 328 18.42 10.07 -4.16
N ALA A 329 18.31 9.10 -5.07
CA ALA A 329 18.35 9.36 -6.50
C ALA A 329 17.09 10.06 -7.03
N SER A 330 15.95 9.90 -6.36
CA SER A 330 14.64 10.32 -6.89
C SER A 330 14.09 11.59 -6.25
N PHE A 331 14.30 11.77 -4.94
CA PHE A 331 13.54 12.72 -4.13
C PHE A 331 14.36 13.57 -3.17
N SER A 332 15.65 13.32 -2.90
CA SER A 332 16.41 14.15 -1.94
C SER A 332 16.38 15.65 -2.25
N ALA A 333 16.34 16.01 -3.53
CA ALA A 333 16.25 17.41 -3.94
C ALA A 333 14.83 17.99 -3.85
N HIS A 334 13.81 17.14 -3.99
CA HIS A 334 12.41 17.52 -4.16
C HIS A 334 11.49 16.48 -3.48
N PRO A 335 11.50 16.40 -2.14
CA PRO A 335 10.75 15.38 -1.38
C PRO A 335 9.23 15.52 -1.52
N GLU A 336 8.73 16.69 -1.87
CA GLU A 336 7.32 16.97 -2.19
C GLU A 336 6.80 16.11 -3.35
N ASN A 337 7.67 15.72 -4.29
CA ASN A 337 7.29 14.81 -5.37
C ASN A 337 6.98 13.39 -4.84
N GLY A 338 7.72 12.96 -3.81
CA GLY A 338 7.43 11.70 -3.12
C GLY A 338 6.09 11.76 -2.38
N ALA A 339 5.79 12.88 -1.73
CA ALA A 339 4.51 13.13 -1.07
C ALA A 339 3.33 13.10 -2.06
N VAL A 340 3.46 13.80 -3.19
CA VAL A 340 2.45 13.80 -4.26
C VAL A 340 2.17 12.39 -4.78
N ILE A 341 3.22 11.58 -5.02
CA ILE A 341 3.06 10.20 -5.50
C ILE A 341 2.38 9.34 -4.43
N PHE A 342 2.79 9.44 -3.17
CA PHE A 342 2.20 8.67 -2.08
C PHE A 342 0.70 8.99 -1.92
N VAL A 343 0.35 10.27 -1.80
CA VAL A 343 -1.04 10.72 -1.65
C VAL A 343 -1.86 10.31 -2.87
N GLY A 344 -1.29 10.41 -4.08
CA GLY A 344 -1.96 10.00 -5.32
C GLY A 344 -2.26 8.51 -5.43
N MET A 345 -1.42 7.64 -4.85
CA MET A 345 -1.61 6.17 -4.85
C MET A 345 -2.36 5.63 -3.62
N ALA A 346 -2.53 6.43 -2.57
CA ALA A 346 -3.30 6.08 -1.36
C ALA A 346 -4.72 5.54 -1.64
N PRO A 347 -5.51 6.08 -2.60
CA PRO A 347 -6.86 5.57 -2.88
C PRO A 347 -6.83 4.12 -3.37
N MET A 348 -5.88 3.82 -4.27
CA MET A 348 -5.62 2.47 -4.78
C MET A 348 -5.22 1.51 -3.66
N LEU A 349 -4.32 1.94 -2.76
CA LEU A 349 -3.90 1.13 -1.61
C LEU A 349 -5.09 0.78 -0.72
N VAL A 350 -5.89 1.77 -0.32
CA VAL A 350 -7.03 1.57 0.59
C VAL A 350 -8.07 0.64 -0.01
N ALA A 351 -8.53 0.93 -1.23
CA ALA A 351 -9.53 0.12 -1.92
C ALA A 351 -9.10 -1.36 -2.04
N SER A 352 -7.83 -1.58 -2.38
CA SER A 352 -7.24 -2.92 -2.52
C SER A 352 -7.18 -3.65 -1.18
N LEU A 353 -6.70 -2.98 -0.12
CA LEU A 353 -6.57 -3.57 1.22
C LEU A 353 -7.94 -3.93 1.81
N LEU A 354 -8.93 -3.04 1.68
CA LEU A 354 -10.29 -3.30 2.14
C LEU A 354 -10.96 -4.43 1.35
N SER A 355 -10.74 -4.48 0.03
CA SER A 355 -11.26 -5.57 -0.82
C SER A 355 -10.66 -6.92 -0.45
N LEU A 356 -9.34 -6.98 -0.22
CA LEU A 356 -8.66 -8.20 0.23
C LEU A 356 -9.16 -8.63 1.62
N LYS A 357 -9.29 -7.71 2.58
CA LYS A 357 -9.82 -8.01 3.91
C LYS A 357 -11.24 -8.59 3.82
N SER A 358 -12.12 -7.93 3.07
CA SER A 358 -13.50 -8.37 2.86
C SER A 358 -13.57 -9.78 2.25
N ALA A 359 -12.80 -10.02 1.17
CA ALA A 359 -12.74 -11.32 0.53
C ALA A 359 -12.13 -12.41 1.44
N SER A 360 -11.25 -12.04 2.38
CA SER A 360 -10.65 -12.97 3.34
C SER A 360 -11.56 -13.32 4.53
N SER A 361 -12.50 -12.44 4.87
CA SER A 361 -13.43 -12.59 5.99
C SER A 361 -14.75 -13.26 5.63
N ALA A 362 -15.00 -13.56 4.36
CA ALA A 362 -16.24 -14.22 3.93
C ALA A 362 -16.47 -15.52 4.73
N PRO A 363 -17.70 -15.74 5.24
CA PRO A 363 -17.97 -16.81 6.20
C PRO A 363 -17.50 -18.16 5.67
N LYS A 364 -16.96 -18.99 6.57
CA LYS A 364 -16.46 -20.36 6.33
C LYS A 364 -17.58 -21.35 5.97
N SER A 365 -18.57 -20.93 5.17
CA SER A 365 -19.60 -21.83 4.66
C SER A 365 -18.94 -22.90 3.81
N ARG A 366 -19.12 -24.16 4.20
CA ARG A 366 -18.47 -25.34 3.59
C ARG A 366 -18.69 -25.44 2.07
N PHE A 367 -19.75 -24.83 1.54
CA PHE A 367 -20.10 -24.84 0.11
C PHE A 367 -19.68 -23.58 -0.67
N GLN A 368 -19.25 -22.52 0.00
CA GLN A 368 -18.80 -21.27 -0.67
C GLN A 368 -17.30 -21.25 -0.98
N SER A 369 -16.56 -22.30 -0.60
CA SER A 369 -15.10 -22.34 -0.63
C SER A 369 -14.50 -22.22 -2.04
N LEU A 370 -15.02 -22.96 -3.04
CA LEU A 370 -14.49 -22.92 -4.41
C LEU A 370 -14.75 -21.59 -5.11
N ILE A 371 -15.94 -21.01 -4.94
CA ILE A 371 -16.28 -19.69 -5.50
C ILE A 371 -15.45 -18.60 -4.82
N ALA A 372 -15.32 -18.64 -3.49
CA ALA A 372 -14.49 -17.70 -2.76
C ALA A 372 -13.00 -17.80 -3.15
N TYR A 373 -12.50 -19.01 -3.38
CA TYR A 373 -11.14 -19.24 -3.86
C TYR A 373 -10.91 -18.60 -5.24
N LYS A 374 -11.78 -18.87 -6.21
CA LYS A 374 -11.67 -18.29 -7.55
C LYS A 374 -11.72 -16.76 -7.51
N ARG A 375 -12.65 -16.18 -6.75
CA ARG A 375 -12.76 -14.73 -6.55
C ARG A 375 -11.50 -14.13 -5.93
N MET A 376 -10.92 -14.80 -4.93
CA MET A 376 -9.66 -14.34 -4.32
C MET A 376 -8.50 -14.38 -5.30
N GLN A 377 -8.41 -15.43 -6.14
CA GLN A 377 -7.38 -15.51 -7.17
C GLN A 377 -7.53 -14.40 -8.22
N GLU A 378 -8.75 -14.19 -8.73
CA GLU A 378 -9.07 -13.13 -9.69
C GLU A 378 -8.74 -11.74 -9.12
N LEU A 379 -9.07 -11.50 -7.84
CA LEU A 379 -8.74 -10.26 -7.14
C LEU A 379 -7.22 -10.06 -7.05
N ILE A 380 -6.47 -11.04 -6.54
CA ILE A 380 -5.00 -10.93 -6.40
C ILE A 380 -4.31 -10.72 -7.75
N GLU A 381 -4.80 -11.37 -8.81
CA GLU A 381 -4.31 -11.15 -10.16
C GLU A 381 -4.58 -9.72 -10.65
N ALA A 382 -5.79 -9.21 -10.42
CA ALA A 382 -6.16 -7.83 -10.74
C ALA A 382 -5.33 -6.80 -9.97
N LEU A 383 -4.89 -7.13 -8.75
CA LEU A 383 -3.96 -6.32 -7.96
C LEU A 383 -2.51 -6.33 -8.51
N GLY A 384 -2.23 -7.07 -9.58
CA GLY A 384 -0.91 -7.13 -10.24
C GLY A 384 -0.06 -8.34 -9.84
N TYR A 385 -0.53 -9.21 -8.94
CA TYR A 385 0.18 -10.42 -8.52
C TYR A 385 -0.18 -11.60 -9.40
N VAL A 386 0.46 -11.70 -10.56
CA VAL A 386 0.28 -12.80 -11.53
C VAL A 386 1.19 -13.99 -11.22
N GLU A 387 0.75 -15.21 -11.56
CA GLU A 387 1.63 -16.40 -11.52
C GLU A 387 2.74 -16.28 -12.59
N PRO A 388 3.97 -16.76 -12.33
CA PRO A 388 4.42 -17.47 -11.14
C PRO A 388 4.95 -16.56 -10.00
N GLN A 389 4.75 -15.23 -10.06
CA GLN A 389 5.33 -14.29 -9.08
C GLN A 389 4.74 -14.40 -7.67
N ARG A 390 3.50 -14.88 -7.57
CA ARG A 390 2.84 -15.18 -6.30
C ARG A 390 2.90 -16.68 -6.00
N ARG A 391 2.75 -17.04 -4.73
CA ARG A 391 2.61 -18.44 -4.33
C ARG A 391 1.35 -19.05 -4.96
N THR A 392 1.45 -20.29 -5.42
CA THR A 392 0.33 -21.06 -5.91
C THR A 392 -0.55 -21.51 -4.73
N GLY A 393 -1.83 -21.80 -4.99
CA GLY A 393 -2.68 -22.40 -3.96
C GLY A 393 -3.13 -21.48 -2.81
N MET A 394 -2.89 -20.16 -2.87
CA MET A 394 -3.24 -19.25 -1.78
C MET A 394 -4.75 -19.22 -1.54
N THR A 395 -5.18 -19.63 -0.35
CA THR A 395 -6.58 -19.59 0.08
C THR A 395 -6.95 -18.20 0.63
N ALA A 396 -8.25 -17.91 0.74
CA ALA A 396 -8.73 -16.68 1.36
C ALA A 396 -8.20 -16.49 2.80
N SER A 397 -8.16 -17.58 3.59
CA SER A 397 -7.58 -17.57 4.95
C SER A 397 -6.07 -17.31 4.95
N TYR A 398 -5.33 -17.83 3.96
CA TYR A 398 -3.91 -17.54 3.82
C TYR A 398 -3.67 -16.05 3.57
N VAL A 399 -4.46 -15.46 2.67
CA VAL A 399 -4.39 -14.03 2.32
C VAL A 399 -4.78 -13.17 3.52
N GLY A 400 -5.84 -13.53 4.24
CA GLY A 400 -6.24 -12.85 5.49
C GLY A 400 -5.12 -12.84 6.53
N ARG A 401 -4.44 -13.98 6.72
CA ARG A 401 -3.23 -14.03 7.55
C ARG A 401 -2.12 -13.15 6.98
N ALA A 402 -1.91 -13.14 5.66
CA ALA A 402 -0.90 -12.27 5.04
C ALA A 402 -1.14 -10.78 5.30
N LEU A 403 -2.41 -10.37 5.42
CA LEU A 403 -2.82 -9.01 5.77
C LEU A 403 -2.72 -8.69 7.27
N GLY A 404 -2.29 -9.62 8.13
CA GLY A 404 -2.25 -9.41 9.57
C GLY A 404 -1.38 -8.23 10.03
N GLY A 405 -0.46 -7.74 9.19
CA GLY A 405 0.29 -6.50 9.44
C GLY A 405 -0.55 -5.22 9.24
N PHE A 406 -1.58 -5.25 8.41
CA PHE A 406 -2.48 -4.12 8.18
C PHE A 406 -3.60 -4.13 9.21
N ARG A 407 -3.34 -3.55 10.38
CA ARG A 407 -4.39 -3.32 11.39
C ARG A 407 -5.40 -2.29 10.86
N TYR A 408 -6.54 -2.15 11.52
CA TYR A 408 -7.58 -1.22 11.06
C TYR A 408 -7.07 0.22 11.07
N GLU A 409 -6.27 0.57 12.08
CA GLU A 409 -5.63 1.86 12.28
C GLU A 409 -4.68 2.20 11.14
N THR A 410 -3.92 1.23 10.63
CA THR A 410 -3.01 1.42 9.49
C THR A 410 -3.78 1.73 8.21
N ILE A 411 -4.88 1.03 7.95
CA ILE A 411 -5.72 1.29 6.77
C ILE A 411 -6.44 2.63 6.90
N TYR A 412 -6.95 2.94 8.08
CA TYR A 412 -7.62 4.20 8.39
C TYR A 412 -6.68 5.40 8.22
N PHE A 413 -5.43 5.26 8.66
CA PHE A 413 -4.38 6.25 8.41
C PHE A 413 -4.16 6.48 6.90
N ILE A 414 -3.98 5.43 6.09
CA ILE A 414 -3.82 5.58 4.63
C ILE A 414 -5.08 6.24 4.03
N PHE A 415 -6.27 5.90 4.53
CA PHE A 415 -7.52 6.51 4.08
C PHE A 415 -7.61 8.00 4.41
N ASN A 416 -7.18 8.42 5.61
CA ASN A 416 -7.12 9.83 5.98
C ASN A 416 -6.10 10.58 5.11
N LEU A 417 -4.94 9.97 4.82
CA LEU A 417 -3.95 10.50 3.87
C LEU A 417 -4.37 10.37 2.40
N ALA A 418 -5.39 9.59 2.07
CA ALA A 418 -5.99 9.68 0.73
C ALA A 418 -6.75 11.02 0.58
N GLY A 419 -7.07 11.67 1.71
CA GLY A 419 -7.30 13.13 1.78
C GLY A 419 -8.49 13.61 0.97
N PHE A 420 -9.48 12.76 0.71
CA PHE A 420 -10.62 13.10 -0.15
C PHE A 420 -11.63 14.07 0.45
N TRP A 421 -11.52 14.40 1.74
CA TRP A 421 -12.61 15.02 2.51
C TRP A 421 -12.18 16.11 3.48
N ALA A 422 -10.88 16.20 3.74
CA ALA A 422 -10.36 16.94 4.87
C ALA A 422 -10.11 18.42 4.56
N PHE A 423 -10.02 18.78 3.28
CA PHE A 423 -9.51 20.08 2.85
C PHE A 423 -10.49 20.82 1.94
N TYR A 424 -11.78 20.46 1.98
CA TYR A 424 -12.87 21.12 1.25
C TYR A 424 -14.15 21.20 2.05
#